data_AF-A0A352KYI3-F1
#
_entry.id   AF-A0A352KYI3-F1
#
_cell.length_a   1.000
_cell.length_b   1.000
_cell.length_c   1.000
_cell.angle_alpha   90.00
_cell.angle_beta   90.00
_cell.angle_gamma   90.00
#
_symmetry.space_group_name_H-M   'P 1'
#
loop_
_entity.id
_entity.type
_entity.pdbx_description
1 polymer ?
#
loop_
_entity_poly.entity_id
_entity_poly.type
_entity_poly.pdbx_seq_one_letter_code
_entity_poly.pdbx_strand_id
1 'polypeptide(L)'
;MHQANAGLVQMDARKATKAREALRQFSCAELIEKCKQAADLYLTAELPLGNGTQTPEQFCSIQSATTGLPLNMCRANMNKNAFVLKHMGDMLDCLTRGLPL
;
A
#
# COMPACT_ATOMS: atom_id res chain seq x y z
N MET A 1 8.46 15.88 17.97
CA MET A 1 7.83 15.29 16.79
C MET A 1 8.84 15.37 15.64
N HIS A 2 9.49 14.29 15.25
CA HIS A 2 10.42 14.29 14.12
C HIS A 2 9.63 14.06 12.82
N GLN A 3 9.19 15.15 12.20
CA GLN A 3 8.56 15.06 10.89
C GLN A 3 9.61 14.70 9.83
N ALA A 4 9.19 13.99 8.79
CA ALA A 4 10.02 13.78 7.62
C ALA A 4 10.44 15.15 7.05
N ASN A 5 11.73 15.32 6.76
CA ASN A 5 12.29 16.54 6.17
C ASN A 5 12.92 16.25 4.81
N ALA A 6 13.21 17.30 4.04
CA ALA A 6 13.77 17.17 2.69
C ALA A 6 15.07 16.34 2.66
N GLY A 7 15.91 16.43 3.69
CA GLY A 7 17.14 15.65 3.79
C GLY A 7 16.87 14.15 3.95
N LEU A 8 15.90 13.76 4.77
CA LEU A 8 15.46 12.36 4.94
C LEU A 8 14.92 11.80 3.61
N VAL A 9 14.06 12.56 2.92
CA VAL A 9 13.51 12.17 1.61
C VAL A 9 14.61 12.00 0.57
N GLN A 10 15.58 12.93 0.51
CA GLN A 10 16.72 12.81 -0.40
C GLN A 10 17.59 11.59 -0.10
N MET A 11 17.79 11.25 1.17
CA MET A 11 18.56 10.05 1.55
C MET A 11 17.87 8.77 1.11
N ASP A 12 16.54 8.66 1.24
CA ASP A 12 15.81 7.50 0.76
C ASP A 12 15.74 7.44 -0.77
N ALA A 13 15.62 8.57 -1.45
CA ALA A 13 15.65 8.64 -2.91
C ALA A 13 16.97 8.11 -3.50
N ARG A 14 18.11 8.24 -2.80
CA ARG A 14 19.39 7.64 -3.23
C ARG A 14 19.34 6.11 -3.31
N LYS A 15 18.38 5.46 -2.65
CA LYS A 15 18.18 4.00 -2.69
C LYS A 15 17.25 3.55 -3.83
N ALA A 16 16.67 4.48 -4.59
CA ALA A 16 15.67 4.18 -5.62
C ALA A 16 16.19 3.21 -6.71
N THR A 17 17.43 3.36 -7.15
CA THR A 17 18.04 2.44 -8.14
C THR A 17 18.07 1.01 -7.61
N LYS A 18 18.55 0.81 -6.39
CA LYS A 18 18.58 -0.51 -5.73
C LYS A 18 17.18 -1.09 -5.54
N ALA A 19 16.21 -0.27 -5.15
CA ALA A 19 14.81 -0.70 -5.02
C ALA A 19 14.23 -1.15 -6.37
N ARG A 20 14.50 -0.40 -7.45
CA ARG A 20 14.09 -0.76 -8.81
C ARG A 20 14.73 -2.07 -9.27
N GLU A 21 16.02 -2.25 -9.02
CA GLU A 21 16.73 -3.50 -9.35
C GLU A 21 16.09 -4.69 -8.65
N ALA A 22 15.73 -4.57 -7.36
CA ALA A 22 15.03 -5.61 -6.63
C ALA A 22 13.63 -5.91 -7.22
N LEU A 23 12.85 -4.88 -7.55
CA LEU A 23 11.53 -5.06 -8.15
C LEU A 23 11.59 -5.72 -9.54
N ARG A 24 12.64 -5.42 -10.33
CA ARG A 24 12.86 -6.03 -11.66
C ARG A 24 13.21 -7.51 -11.62
N GLN A 25 13.46 -8.09 -10.45
CA GLN A 25 13.63 -9.54 -10.29
C GLN A 25 12.30 -10.29 -10.39
N PHE A 26 11.16 -9.58 -10.37
CA PHE A 26 9.82 -10.11 -10.50
C PHE A 26 9.21 -9.68 -11.83
N SER A 27 8.37 -10.53 -12.40
CA SER A 27 7.44 -10.16 -13.47
C SER A 27 6.37 -9.18 -12.98
N CYS A 28 5.78 -8.42 -13.90
CA CYS A 28 4.64 -7.56 -13.61
C CYS A 28 3.48 -8.34 -12.97
N ALA A 29 3.21 -9.57 -13.43
CA ALA A 29 2.18 -10.45 -12.87
C ALA A 29 2.45 -10.83 -11.40
N GLU A 30 3.69 -11.15 -11.05
CA GLU A 30 4.07 -11.45 -9.67
C GLU A 30 3.96 -10.23 -8.75
N LEU A 31 4.31 -9.04 -9.25
CA LEU A 31 4.14 -7.79 -8.50
C LEU A 31 2.67 -7.48 -8.25
N ILE A 32 1.82 -7.67 -9.26
CA ILE A 32 0.36 -7.50 -9.13
C ILE A 32 -0.18 -8.48 -8.07
N GLU A 33 0.24 -9.74 -8.09
CA GLU A 33 -0.23 -10.74 -7.12
C GLU A 33 0.21 -10.40 -5.69
N LYS A 34 1.43 -9.88 -5.50
CA LYS A 34 1.88 -9.36 -4.20
C LYS A 34 1.01 -8.19 -3.72
N CYS A 35 0.58 -7.31 -4.62
CA CYS A 35 -0.35 -6.23 -4.26
C CYS A 35 -1.71 -6.77 -3.80
N LYS A 36 -2.22 -7.85 -4.42
CA LYS A 36 -3.46 -8.50 -3.95
C LYS A 36 -3.32 -9.07 -2.55
N GLN A 37 -2.22 -9.78 -2.28
CA GLN A 37 -1.92 -10.31 -0.95
C GLN A 37 -1.80 -9.19 0.09
N ALA A 38 -1.13 -8.09 -0.25
CA ALA A 38 -1.03 -6.92 0.62
C ALA A 38 -2.42 -6.30 0.91
N ALA A 39 -3.33 -6.30 -0.06
CA ALA A 39 -4.69 -5.81 0.13
C ALA A 39 -5.49 -6.68 1.11
N ASP A 40 -5.34 -8.00 1.06
CA ASP A 40 -5.98 -8.92 2.00
C ASP A 40 -5.45 -8.72 3.42
N LEU A 41 -4.13 -8.67 3.57
CA LEU A 41 -3.49 -8.42 4.87
C LEU A 41 -3.92 -7.07 5.43
N TYR A 42 -3.96 -6.02 4.62
CA TYR A 42 -4.37 -4.68 5.03
C TYR A 42 -5.81 -4.64 5.59
N LEU A 43 -6.71 -5.45 5.05
CA LEU A 43 -8.11 -5.49 5.50
C LEU A 43 -8.34 -6.40 6.71
N THR A 44 -7.51 -7.42 6.91
CA THR A 44 -7.88 -8.56 7.77
C THR A 44 -6.83 -8.94 8.81
N ALA A 45 -5.57 -8.61 8.59
CA ALA A 45 -4.48 -9.08 9.44
C ALA A 45 -4.11 -8.07 10.52
N GLU A 46 -3.75 -8.59 11.68
CA GLU A 46 -2.94 -7.86 12.64
C GLU A 46 -1.48 -7.90 12.16
N LEU A 47 -0.89 -6.72 11.92
CA LEU A 47 0.43 -6.58 11.30
C LEU A 47 1.44 -5.94 12.25
N PRO A 48 2.75 -6.25 12.13
CA PRO A 48 3.78 -5.59 12.93
C PRO A 48 3.84 -4.08 12.69
N LEU A 49 3.95 -3.31 13.78
CA LEU A 49 4.13 -1.86 13.76
C LEU A 49 5.09 -1.43 14.89
N GLY A 50 6.31 -1.03 14.53
CA GLY A 50 7.33 -0.64 15.50
C GLY A 50 7.73 -1.79 16.42
N ASN A 51 7.49 -1.64 17.73
CA ASN A 51 7.73 -2.66 18.76
C ASN A 51 6.47 -3.45 19.13
N GLY A 52 5.36 -3.28 18.42
CA GLY A 52 4.11 -3.97 18.65
C GLY A 52 3.43 -4.38 17.35
N THR A 53 2.10 -4.45 17.39
CA THR A 53 1.23 -4.81 16.27
C THR A 53 0.12 -3.78 16.09
N GLN A 54 -0.55 -3.84 14.95
CA GLN A 54 -1.69 -3.01 14.61
C GLN A 54 -2.76 -3.84 13.92
N THR A 55 -4.00 -3.77 14.42
CA THR A 55 -5.17 -4.34 13.74
C THR A 55 -5.80 -3.35 12.74
N PRO A 56 -6.64 -3.82 11.79
CA PRO A 56 -7.39 -2.93 10.89
C PRO A 56 -8.27 -1.90 11.61
N GLU A 57 -8.89 -2.28 12.74
CA GLU A 57 -9.69 -1.39 13.59
C GLU A 57 -8.85 -0.27 14.20
N GLN A 58 -7.64 -0.60 14.66
CA GLN A 58 -6.70 0.37 15.21
C GLN A 58 -6.21 1.33 14.11
N PHE A 59 -5.93 0.82 12.91
CA PHE A 59 -5.61 1.66 11.76
C PHE A 59 -6.73 2.67 11.47
N CYS A 60 -8.00 2.23 11.40
CA CYS A 60 -9.16 3.13 11.24
C CYS A 60 -9.23 4.18 12.35
N SER A 61 -9.03 3.78 13.60
CA SER A 61 -9.12 4.67 14.75
C SER A 61 -8.05 5.76 14.71
N ILE A 62 -6.81 5.39 14.37
CA ILE A 62 -5.70 6.34 14.22
C ILE A 62 -5.94 7.27 13.03
N GLN A 63 -6.38 6.74 11.89
CA GLN A 63 -6.68 7.55 10.72
C GLN A 63 -7.78 8.58 11.04
N SER A 64 -8.85 8.16 11.72
CA SER A 64 -9.94 9.05 12.14
C SER A 64 -9.42 10.15 13.06
N ALA A 65 -8.66 9.80 14.09
CA ALA A 65 -8.10 10.74 15.05
C ALA A 65 -7.13 11.76 14.43
N THR A 66 -6.38 11.37 13.41
CA THR A 66 -5.34 12.23 12.80
C THR A 66 -5.83 13.05 11.59
N THR A 67 -6.91 12.60 10.93
CA THR A 67 -7.45 13.27 9.73
C THR A 67 -8.79 13.96 9.95
N GLY A 68 -9.51 13.65 11.03
CA GLY A 68 -10.86 14.13 11.30
C GLY A 68 -11.96 13.38 10.53
N LEU A 69 -11.62 12.35 9.74
CA LEU A 69 -12.62 11.54 9.05
C LEU A 69 -13.41 10.65 10.02
N PRO A 70 -14.73 10.49 9.85
CA PRO A 70 -15.51 9.49 10.58
C PRO A 70 -14.99 8.06 10.38
N LEU A 71 -15.09 7.21 11.42
CA LEU A 71 -14.59 5.82 11.40
C LEU A 71 -15.13 4.98 10.23
N ASN A 72 -16.41 5.15 9.90
CA ASN A 72 -17.02 4.46 8.76
C ASN A 72 -16.41 4.89 7.42
N MET A 73 -16.00 6.15 7.27
CA MET A 73 -15.31 6.65 6.08
C MET A 73 -13.87 6.13 6.01
N CYS A 74 -13.16 6.03 7.13
CA CYS A 74 -11.85 5.37 7.19
C CYS A 74 -11.95 3.91 6.73
N ARG A 75 -12.93 3.16 7.24
CA ARG A 75 -13.18 1.77 6.83
C ARG A 75 -13.55 1.66 5.35
N ALA A 76 -14.40 2.56 4.85
CA ALA A 76 -14.73 2.62 3.42
C ALA A 76 -13.50 2.93 2.56
N ASN A 77 -12.61 3.80 3.02
CA ASN A 77 -11.34 4.09 2.34
C ASN A 77 -10.43 2.85 2.28
N MET A 78 -10.32 2.09 3.37
CA MET A 78 -9.56 0.83 3.38
C MET A 78 -10.07 -0.13 2.30
N ASN A 79 -11.39 -0.36 2.26
CA ASN A 79 -12.03 -1.20 1.25
C ASN A 79 -11.79 -0.69 -0.17
N LYS A 80 -11.85 0.63 -0.39
CA LYS A 80 -11.57 1.23 -1.70
C LYS A 80 -10.13 0.99 -2.15
N ASN A 81 -9.15 1.18 -1.27
CA ASN A 81 -7.74 0.93 -1.59
C ASN A 81 -7.52 -0.55 -1.91
N ALA A 82 -8.08 -1.44 -1.08
CA ALA A 82 -7.98 -2.87 -1.30
C ALA A 82 -8.64 -3.32 -2.61
N PHE A 83 -9.79 -2.75 -2.98
CA PHE A 83 -10.43 -3.00 -4.27
C PHE A 83 -9.50 -2.66 -5.44
N VAL A 84 -8.87 -1.48 -5.43
CA VAL A 84 -7.93 -1.08 -6.49
C VAL A 84 -6.76 -2.05 -6.59
N LEU A 85 -6.17 -2.44 -5.44
CA LEU A 85 -5.04 -3.37 -5.43
C LEU A 85 -5.43 -4.78 -5.91
N LYS A 86 -6.62 -5.27 -5.54
CA LYS A 86 -7.15 -6.58 -5.95
C LYS A 86 -7.44 -6.65 -7.46
N HIS A 87 -7.88 -5.54 -8.03
CA HIS A 87 -8.25 -5.42 -9.44
C HIS A 87 -7.19 -4.72 -10.30
N MET A 88 -5.97 -4.51 -9.79
CA MET A 88 -4.92 -3.80 -10.52
C MET A 88 -4.57 -4.46 -11.85
N GLY A 89 -4.61 -5.80 -11.91
CA GLY A 89 -4.42 -6.55 -13.15
C GLY A 89 -5.47 -6.20 -14.21
N ASP A 90 -6.75 -6.23 -13.84
CA ASP A 90 -7.87 -5.89 -14.73
C ASP A 90 -7.75 -4.46 -15.25
N MET A 91 -7.39 -3.51 -14.37
CA MET A 91 -7.19 -2.11 -14.73
C MET A 91 -6.04 -1.93 -15.73
N LEU A 92 -4.90 -2.60 -15.50
CA LEU A 92 -3.75 -2.54 -16.40
C LEU A 92 -4.06 -3.19 -17.75
N ASP A 93 -4.76 -4.33 -17.77
CA ASP A 93 -5.21 -4.98 -18.99
C ASP A 93 -6.11 -4.06 -19.84
N CYS A 94 -7.08 -3.39 -19.19
CA CYS A 94 -7.93 -2.40 -19.84
C CYS A 94 -7.14 -1.20 -20.41
N LEU A 95 -6.21 -0.65 -19.61
CA LEU A 95 -5.40 0.51 -20.00
C LEU A 95 -4.42 0.21 -21.13
N THR A 96 -3.87 -1.01 -21.14
CA THR A 96 -2.94 -1.49 -22.17
C THR A 96 -3.64 -2.07 -23.39
N ARG A 97 -4.97 -2.28 -23.32
CA ARG A 97 -5.80 -2.92 -24.35
C ARG A 97 -5.33 -4.34 -24.67
N GLY A 98 -4.95 -5.10 -23.64
CA GLY A 98 -4.50 -6.49 -23.76
C GLY A 98 -3.08 -6.66 -24.29
N LEU A 99 -2.27 -5.60 -24.30
CA LEU A 99 -0.83 -5.76 -24.59
C LEU A 99 -0.12 -6.38 -23.37
N PRO A 100 0.81 -7.33 -23.59
CA PRO A 100 1.59 -7.91 -22.50
C PRO A 100 2.31 -6.87 -21.64
N LEU A 101 2.31 -7.09 -20.32
CA LEU A 101 2.99 -6.27 -19.32
C LEU A 101 4.46 -6.67 -19.13
#